data_AF-A0A922YUY6-F1
#
_entry.id   AF-A0A922YUY6-F1
#
_cell.length_a   1.000
_cell.length_b   1.000
_cell.length_c   1.000
_cell.angle_alpha   90.00
_cell.angle_beta   90.00
_cell.angle_gamma   90.00
#
_symmetry.space_group_name_H-M   'P 1'
#
loop_
_entity.id
_entity.type
_entity.pdbx_description
1 polymer ?
#
loop_
_entity_poly.entity_id
_entity_poly.type
_entity_poly.pdbx_seq_one_letter_code
_entity_poly.pdbx_strand_id
1 'polypeptide(L)'
;MIHWTTPQGEAASARWRSERGAPAPQRVVLADDTTTADAAYRLACAGTALLWQGDFHNARQLLQAMARRCDATPARKKRKAAQPAGADNASPARAEAFHKHRQAQSQRARILGMVLLRFEPDHTLNLRRAPD
;
A
#
# COMPACT_ATOMS: atom_id res chain seq x y z
N MET A 1 0.42 11.21 -15.40
CA MET A 1 1.58 11.62 -14.59
C MET A 1 1.14 11.70 -13.13
N ILE A 2 2.07 11.74 -12.19
CA ILE A 2 1.81 12.11 -10.80
C ILE A 2 2.54 13.42 -10.49
N HIS A 3 2.01 14.18 -9.54
CA HIS A 3 2.53 15.49 -9.13
C HIS A 3 2.72 15.52 -7.62
N TRP A 4 3.77 16.19 -7.16
CA TRP A 4 4.04 16.43 -5.75
C TRP A 4 4.78 17.75 -5.57
N THR A 5 4.93 18.19 -4.33
CA THR A 5 5.73 19.37 -3.96
C THR A 5 7.05 18.89 -3.35
N THR A 6 8.18 19.41 -3.82
CA THR A 6 9.51 19.11 -3.28
C THR A 6 9.67 19.70 -1.87
N PRO A 7 10.68 19.27 -1.09
CA PRO A 7 10.97 19.90 0.21
C PRO A 7 11.22 21.41 0.13
N GLN A 8 11.67 21.90 -1.03
CA GLN A 8 11.91 23.32 -1.33
C GLN A 8 10.63 24.09 -1.70
N GLY A 9 9.47 23.42 -1.75
CA GLY A 9 8.19 24.04 -2.13
C GLY A 9 7.93 24.09 -3.63
N GLU A 10 8.77 23.47 -4.45
CA GLU A 10 8.65 23.49 -5.91
C GLU A 10 7.70 22.40 -6.40
N ALA A 11 6.96 22.67 -7.48
CA ALA A 11 6.13 21.67 -8.12
C ALA A 11 7.01 20.68 -8.91
N ALA A 12 6.86 19.39 -8.64
CA ALA A 12 7.54 18.32 -9.34
C ALA A 12 6.54 17.30 -9.89
N SER A 13 6.96 16.56 -10.91
CA SER A 13 6.12 15.53 -11.52
C SER A 13 6.94 14.38 -12.11
N ALA A 14 6.30 13.24 -12.28
CA ALA A 14 6.88 12.06 -12.91
C ALA A 14 5.83 11.27 -13.69
N ARG A 15 6.30 10.49 -14.66
CA ARG A 15 5.44 9.55 -15.38
C ARG A 15 4.96 8.47 -14.40
N TRP A 16 3.65 8.27 -14.36
CA TRP A 16 3.05 7.19 -13.58
C TRP A 16 3.29 5.85 -14.27
N ARG A 17 3.68 4.84 -13.49
CA ARG A 17 3.72 3.43 -13.92
C ARG A 17 3.09 2.55 -12.86
N SER A 18 2.22 1.64 -13.31
CA SER A 18 1.63 0.61 -12.46
C SER A 18 1.69 -0.71 -13.21
N GLU A 19 2.26 -1.73 -12.59
CA GLU A 19 2.33 -3.08 -13.15
C GLU A 19 0.92 -3.68 -13.34
N ARG A 20 0.04 -3.50 -12.35
CA ARG A 20 -1.37 -3.93 -12.43
C ARG A 20 -2.31 -3.00 -13.20
N GLY A 21 -1.79 -2.00 -13.91
CA GLY A 21 -2.61 -1.00 -14.62
C GLY A 21 -3.47 -0.12 -13.72
N ALA A 22 -3.07 0.12 -12.46
CA ALA A 22 -3.82 1.02 -11.58
C ALA A 22 -3.79 2.47 -12.11
N PRO A 23 -4.88 3.25 -11.91
CA PRO A 23 -4.87 4.67 -12.24
C PRO A 23 -3.85 5.43 -11.40
N ALA A 24 -3.39 6.57 -11.93
CA ALA A 24 -2.47 7.43 -11.20
C ALA A 24 -3.15 7.98 -9.92
N PRO A 25 -2.46 7.98 -8.77
CA PRO A 25 -2.99 8.58 -7.55
C PRO A 25 -3.18 10.10 -7.74
N GLN A 26 -4.29 10.61 -7.24
CA GLN A 26 -4.61 12.05 -7.33
C GLN A 26 -3.80 12.90 -6.34
N ARG A 27 -3.38 12.30 -5.21
CA ARG A 27 -2.59 12.97 -4.18
C ARG A 27 -1.33 12.17 -3.91
N VAL A 28 -0.20 12.86 -3.93
CA VAL A 28 1.10 12.31 -3.57
C VAL A 28 1.72 13.20 -2.51
N VAL A 29 2.26 12.59 -1.46
CA VAL A 29 3.03 13.26 -0.42
C VAL A 29 4.40 12.62 -0.32
N LEU A 30 5.38 13.40 0.11
CA LEU A 30 6.71 12.90 0.39
C LEU A 30 6.71 12.10 1.70
N ALA A 31 7.43 10.99 1.73
CA ALA A 31 7.65 10.16 2.90
C ALA A 31 9.12 9.75 2.99
N ASP A 32 9.59 9.56 4.21
CA ASP A 32 10.98 9.22 4.52
C ASP A 32 11.07 8.34 5.78
N ASP A 33 12.30 8.14 6.27
CA ASP A 33 12.62 7.30 7.43
C ASP A 33 11.91 7.72 8.73
N THR A 34 11.36 8.94 8.81
CA THR A 34 10.59 9.42 9.96
C THR A 34 9.10 9.05 9.88
N THR A 35 8.64 8.59 8.71
CA THR A 35 7.24 8.26 8.47
C THR A 35 6.86 6.96 9.16
N THR A 36 6.01 7.05 10.18
CA THR A 36 5.52 5.85 10.89
C THR A 36 4.60 5.00 10.01
N ALA A 37 4.62 3.68 10.21
CA ALA A 37 3.75 2.75 9.49
C ALA A 37 2.24 3.01 9.73
N ASP A 38 1.87 3.55 10.88
CA ASP A 38 0.48 3.94 11.19
C ASP A 38 0.06 5.19 10.41
N ALA A 39 0.93 6.20 10.31
CA ALA A 39 0.67 7.38 9.48
C ALA A 39 0.58 7.02 8.00
N ALA A 40 1.55 6.24 7.50
CA ALA A 40 1.55 5.76 6.11
C ALA A 40 0.31 4.94 5.78
N TYR A 41 -0.08 4.02 6.66
CA TYR A 41 -1.29 3.22 6.49
C TYR A 41 -2.57 4.07 6.41
N ARG A 42 -2.70 5.09 7.28
CA ARG A 42 -3.85 6.00 7.26
C ARG A 42 -3.91 6.82 5.96
N LEU A 43 -2.78 7.36 5.52
CA LEU A 43 -2.67 8.09 4.25
C LEU A 43 -3.03 7.20 3.05
N ALA A 44 -2.49 5.99 3.00
CA ALA A 44 -2.79 5.02 1.95
C ALA A 44 -4.27 4.61 1.94
N CYS A 45 -4.89 4.41 3.12
CA CYS A 45 -6.32 4.17 3.24
C CYS A 45 -7.16 5.34 2.69
N ALA A 46 -6.70 6.57 2.89
CA ALA A 46 -7.32 7.78 2.35
C ALA A 46 -7.04 7.98 0.84
N GLY A 47 -6.32 7.06 0.19
CA GLY A 47 -5.97 7.15 -1.24
C GLY A 47 -4.84 8.12 -1.54
N THR A 48 -4.03 8.48 -0.55
CA THR A 48 -2.84 9.31 -0.73
C THR A 48 -1.63 8.40 -0.94
N ALA A 49 -0.92 8.61 -2.05
CA ALA A 49 0.32 7.92 -2.32
C ALA A 49 1.49 8.58 -1.58
N LEU A 50 2.42 7.75 -1.12
CA LEU A 50 3.63 8.13 -0.40
C LEU A 50 4.81 7.94 -1.34
N LEU A 51 5.39 9.03 -1.82
CA LEU A 51 6.63 9.01 -2.59
C LEU A 51 7.81 8.91 -1.61
N TRP A 52 8.47 7.76 -1.60
CA TRP A 52 9.55 7.49 -0.65
C TRP A 52 10.86 8.15 -1.08
N GLN A 53 11.52 8.82 -0.13
CA GLN A 53 12.81 9.51 -0.33
C GLN A 53 13.87 9.11 0.72
N GLY A 54 13.50 8.24 1.66
CA GLY A 54 14.42 7.75 2.68
C GLY A 54 15.29 6.59 2.18
N ASP A 55 15.73 5.76 3.11
CA ASP A 55 16.52 4.58 2.77
C ASP A 55 15.68 3.45 2.15
N PHE A 56 16.25 2.71 1.18
CA PHE A 56 15.53 1.61 0.51
C PHE A 56 15.12 0.49 1.47
N HIS A 57 15.99 0.11 2.41
CA HIS A 57 15.69 -0.96 3.37
C HIS A 57 14.57 -0.52 4.31
N ASN A 58 14.55 0.76 4.71
CA ASN A 58 13.48 1.31 5.53
C ASN A 58 12.16 1.36 4.76
N ALA A 59 12.17 1.68 3.46
CA ALA A 59 10.97 1.59 2.60
C ALA A 59 10.38 0.17 2.62
N ARG A 60 11.24 -0.85 2.48
CA ARG A 60 10.83 -2.26 2.52
C ARG A 60 10.26 -2.63 3.90
N GLN A 61 10.88 -2.17 4.98
CA GLN A 61 10.39 -2.40 6.33
C GLN A 61 9.03 -1.73 6.56
N LEU A 62 8.85 -0.49 6.10
CA LEU A 62 7.57 0.23 6.15
C LEU A 62 6.48 -0.56 5.42
N LEU A 63 6.76 -1.01 4.19
CA LEU A 63 5.83 -1.80 3.38
C LEU A 63 5.40 -3.08 4.12
N GLN A 64 6.35 -3.79 4.73
CA GLN A 64 6.06 -4.98 5.56
C GLN A 64 5.25 -4.66 6.82
N ALA A 65 5.51 -3.52 7.46
CA ALA A 65 4.76 -3.05 8.62
C ALA A 65 3.33 -2.62 8.25
N MET A 66 3.12 -2.05 7.07
CA MET A 66 1.80 -1.74 6.51
C MET A 66 1.04 -3.02 6.12
N ALA A 67 1.72 -4.01 5.55
CA ALA A 67 1.12 -5.30 5.20
C ALA A 67 0.52 -5.98 6.44
N ARG A 68 1.28 -6.06 7.54
CA ARG A 68 0.82 -6.61 8.82
C ARG A 68 -0.44 -5.88 9.35
N ARG A 69 -0.57 -4.58 9.12
CA ARG A 69 -1.75 -3.78 9.55
C ARG A 69 -2.98 -4.05 8.71
N CYS A 70 -2.80 -4.22 7.39
CA CYS A 70 -3.87 -4.67 6.50
C CYS A 70 -4.45 -6.00 6.99
N ASP A 71 -3.58 -6.92 7.41
CA ASP A 71 -3.96 -8.29 7.80
C ASP A 71 -4.50 -8.37 9.25
N ALA A 72 -4.04 -7.50 10.16
CA ALA A 72 -4.51 -7.45 11.55
C ALA A 72 -5.92 -6.87 11.71
N THR A 73 -6.32 -5.94 10.84
CA THR A 73 -7.65 -5.31 10.85
C THR A 73 -8.80 -6.33 10.73
N PRO A 74 -8.80 -7.26 9.76
CA PRO A 74 -9.83 -8.31 9.65
C PRO A 74 -9.72 -9.35 10.77
N ALA A 75 -8.53 -9.69 11.27
CA ALA A 75 -8.36 -10.64 12.38
C ALA A 75 -9.00 -10.10 13.69
N ARG A 76 -8.84 -8.80 13.98
CA ARG A 76 -9.46 -8.15 15.15
C ARG A 76 -10.98 -8.08 15.03
N LYS A 77 -11.53 -7.86 13.82
CA LYS A 77 -12.98 -7.92 13.56
C LYS A 77 -13.54 -9.35 13.68
N LYS A 78 -12.83 -10.37 13.15
CA LYS A 78 -13.23 -11.78 13.27
C LYS A 78 -13.24 -12.30 14.70
N ARG A 79 -12.23 -11.96 15.52
CA ARG A 79 -12.21 -12.31 16.97
C ARG A 79 -13.39 -11.70 17.75
N LYS A 80 -13.95 -10.59 17.27
CA LYS A 80 -15.12 -9.96 17.89
C LYS A 80 -16.46 -10.57 17.45
N ALA A 81 -16.46 -11.51 16.50
CA ALA A 81 -17.65 -12.03 15.82
C ALA A 81 -17.82 -13.57 15.85
N ALA A 82 -17.06 -14.32 16.67
CA ALA A 82 -17.34 -15.75 16.88
C ALA A 82 -18.58 -15.89 17.82
N GLN A 83 -19.69 -16.59 17.54
CA GLN A 83 -20.03 -17.88 16.88
C GLN A 83 -21.51 -17.84 16.32
N PRO A 84 -22.08 -18.84 15.58
CA PRO A 84 -21.77 -20.29 15.58
C PRO A 84 -21.65 -20.99 14.20
N ALA A 85 -21.54 -22.32 14.32
CA ALA A 85 -21.07 -23.35 13.40
C ALA A 85 -22.03 -23.80 12.29
N GLY A 86 -21.48 -24.60 11.37
CA GLY A 86 -22.20 -25.45 10.42
C GLY A 86 -22.14 -24.92 8.99
N ALA A 87 -21.31 -25.52 8.13
CA ALA A 87 -21.44 -25.32 6.69
C ALA A 87 -21.02 -26.56 5.92
N ASP A 88 -22.03 -27.24 5.40
CA ASP A 88 -21.94 -28.36 4.48
C ASP A 88 -21.23 -27.99 3.16
N ASN A 89 -20.74 -29.03 2.49
CA ASN A 89 -19.69 -28.97 1.48
C ASN A 89 -20.10 -28.48 0.07
N ALA A 90 -21.21 -27.74 -0.09
CA ALA A 90 -21.64 -27.17 -1.39
C ALA A 90 -22.46 -25.86 -1.28
N SER A 91 -22.32 -25.13 -0.18
CA SER A 91 -23.24 -24.02 0.15
C SER A 91 -22.76 -22.63 -0.35
N PRO A 92 -23.69 -21.67 -0.58
CA PRO A 92 -23.39 -20.26 -0.94
C PRO A 92 -22.36 -19.58 -0.01
N ALA A 93 -22.22 -20.09 1.22
CA ALA A 93 -21.18 -19.72 2.18
C ALA A 93 -19.74 -19.79 1.62
N ARG A 94 -19.40 -20.75 0.73
CA ARG A 94 -18.06 -20.80 0.11
C ARG A 94 -17.86 -19.72 -0.95
N ALA A 95 -18.87 -19.45 -1.76
CA ALA A 95 -18.81 -18.38 -2.77
C ALA A 95 -18.66 -17.01 -2.09
N GLU A 96 -19.39 -16.78 -0.99
CA GLU A 96 -19.23 -15.60 -0.16
C GLU A 96 -17.84 -15.50 0.49
N ALA A 97 -17.31 -16.62 1.00
CA ALA A 97 -15.96 -16.64 1.57
C ALA A 97 -14.89 -16.31 0.53
N PHE A 98 -15.03 -16.83 -0.70
CA PHE A 98 -14.16 -16.50 -1.83
C PHE A 98 -14.26 -15.03 -2.22
N HIS A 99 -15.48 -14.49 -2.36
CA HIS A 99 -15.69 -13.06 -2.65
C HIS A 99 -15.06 -12.16 -1.57
N LYS A 100 -15.26 -12.49 -0.29
CA LYS A 100 -14.65 -11.77 0.85
C LYS A 100 -13.12 -11.85 0.81
N HIS A 101 -12.56 -13.01 0.50
CA HIS A 101 -11.11 -13.18 0.36
C HIS A 101 -10.53 -12.32 -0.77
N ARG A 102 -11.13 -12.39 -1.96
CA ARG A 102 -10.71 -11.61 -3.13
C ARG A 102 -10.85 -10.10 -2.87
N GLN A 103 -11.92 -9.67 -2.19
CA GLN A 103 -12.09 -8.28 -1.78
C GLN A 103 -10.98 -7.82 -0.82
N ALA A 104 -10.67 -8.63 0.21
CA ALA A 104 -9.60 -8.32 1.15
C ALA A 104 -8.23 -8.25 0.46
N GLN A 105 -7.93 -9.17 -0.45
CA GLN A 105 -6.70 -9.17 -1.24
C GLN A 105 -6.60 -7.94 -2.15
N SER A 106 -7.70 -7.56 -2.82
CA SER A 106 -7.76 -6.34 -3.63
C SER A 106 -7.54 -5.08 -2.80
N GLN A 107 -8.18 -4.98 -1.63
CA GLN A 107 -7.98 -3.85 -0.72
C GLN A 107 -6.54 -3.77 -0.22
N ARG A 108 -5.96 -4.90 0.19
CA ARG A 108 -4.55 -4.98 0.61
C ARG A 108 -3.61 -4.53 -0.51
N ALA A 109 -3.80 -5.03 -1.73
CA ALA A 109 -3.01 -4.61 -2.88
C ALA A 109 -3.17 -3.11 -3.15
N ARG A 110 -4.39 -2.56 -3.04
CA ARG A 110 -4.66 -1.13 -3.22
C ARG A 110 -3.87 -0.28 -2.23
N ILE A 111 -3.91 -0.63 -0.94
CA ILE A 111 -3.23 0.10 0.14
C ILE A 111 -1.71 0.02 -0.02
N LEU A 112 -1.16 -1.18 -0.21
CA LEU A 112 0.29 -1.36 -0.30
C LEU A 112 0.88 -0.73 -1.56
N GLY A 113 0.11 -0.69 -2.66
CA GLY A 113 0.49 -0.02 -3.89
C GLY A 113 0.52 1.52 -3.81
N MET A 114 0.22 2.11 -2.65
CA MET A 114 0.36 3.55 -2.42
C MET A 114 1.76 3.95 -1.96
N VAL A 115 2.64 3.01 -1.61
CA VAL A 115 4.06 3.30 -1.38
C VAL A 115 4.77 3.29 -2.74
N LEU A 116 5.28 4.45 -3.15
CA LEU A 116 5.86 4.67 -4.47
C LEU A 116 7.37 4.89 -4.36
N LEU A 117 8.10 4.34 -5.33
CA LEU A 117 9.50 4.62 -5.57
C LEU A 117 9.63 5.38 -6.89
N ARG A 118 10.52 6.36 -6.93
CA ARG A 118 10.90 7.04 -8.17
C ARG A 118 12.10 6.31 -8.78
N PHE A 119 11.96 5.96 -10.05
CA PHE A 119 13.05 5.46 -10.88
C PHE A 119 13.58 6.59 -11.76
N GLU A 120 14.88 6.59 -11.99
CA GLU A 120 15.54 7.46 -12.96
C GLU A 120 15.39 6.89 -14.39
N PRO A 121 15.71 7.65 -15.45
CA PRO A 121 15.52 7.22 -16.84
C PRO A 121 16.27 5.94 -17.22
N ASP A 122 17.38 5.66 -16.53
CA ASP A 122 18.20 4.46 -16.66
C ASP A 122 17.68 3.27 -15.84
N HIS A 123 16.49 3.40 -15.22
CA HIS A 123 15.86 2.41 -14.35
C HIS A 123 16.59 2.18 -13.02
N THR A 124 17.50 3.07 -12.64
CA THR A 124 18.12 3.03 -11.31
C THR A 124 17.19 3.63 -10.25
N LEU A 125 17.42 3.25 -9.00
CA LEU A 125 16.79 3.85 -7.83
C LEU A 125 17.83 4.70 -7.10
N ASN A 126 17.67 6.02 -7.15
CA ASN A 126 18.51 6.95 -6.40
C ASN A 126 18.09 7.00 -4.91
N LEU A 127 18.17 5.86 -4.23
CA LEU A 127 17.93 5.71 -2.79
C LEU A 127 19.14 5.03 -2.16
N ARG A 128 19.44 5.41 -0.91
CA ARG A 128 20.51 4.75 -0.15
C ARG A 128 20.21 3.25 0.01
N ARG A 129 21.22 2.40 -0.24
CA ARG A 129 21.14 0.93 -0.18
C ARG A 129 20.07 0.34 -1.11
N ALA A 130 19.71 1.05 -2.17
CA ALA A 130 18.99 0.44 -3.27
C ALA A 130 19.90 -0.60 -3.97
N PRO A 131 19.32 -1.67 -4.52
CA PRO A 131 20.04 -2.55 -5.42
C PRO A 131 20.38 -1.83 -6.73
N ASP A 132 21.45 -2.29 -7.39
CA ASP A 132 21.81 -1.89 -8.75
C ASP A 132 20.88 -2.51 -9.80
#